data_AF-A0A5C8LHR9-F1
#
_entry.id   AF-A0A5C8LHR9-F1
#
_cell.length_a   1.000
_cell.length_b   1.000
_cell.length_c   1.000
_cell.angle_alpha   90.00
_cell.angle_beta   90.00
_cell.angle_gamma   90.00
#
_symmetry.space_group_name_H-M   'P 1'
#
loop_
_entity.id
_entity.type
_entity.pdbx_description
1 polymer ?
#
loop_
_entity_poly.entity_id
_entity_poly.type
_entity_poly.pdbx_seq_one_letter_code
_entity_poly.pdbx_strand_id
1 'polypeptide(L)'
;EMCKLTENSSRDVQIAFANELSLICAKADINVWELIHLANKHPRVNILQPGCGVGGHCIAVDPYFITSEFPMESQIIGKAREINNYKSFWCAEQIKTAKHDFQLKHGRKPSIALMGLAFKPNIDDLRESPAKYIVQKVLQDAQDENYYIVEPNIEIHQVFKITSYQEALEKADIVAFLVAHQEFKEVSLNENQVVLDFCGVLNN
;
A
#
# COMPACT_ATOMS: atom_id res chain seq x y z
N GLU A 1 24.98 5.71 16.47
CA GLU A 1 24.54 5.49 15.08
C GLU A 1 23.91 4.11 14.88
N MET A 2 24.65 3.01 15.08
CA MET A 2 24.16 1.63 14.85
C MET A 2 22.86 1.25 15.58
N CYS A 3 22.61 1.78 16.79
CA CYS A 3 21.34 1.56 17.50
C CYS A 3 20.13 2.01 16.66
N LYS A 4 20.21 3.20 16.04
CA LYS A 4 19.11 3.75 15.25
C LYS A 4 18.87 2.98 13.95
N LEU A 5 19.94 2.53 13.30
CA LEU A 5 19.86 1.67 12.12
C LEU A 5 19.25 0.30 12.47
N THR A 6 19.57 -0.22 13.66
CA THR A 6 19.02 -1.49 14.17
C THR A 6 17.52 -1.38 14.45
N GLU A 7 17.06 -0.31 15.09
CA GLU A 7 15.62 -0.07 15.32
C GLU A 7 14.83 -0.06 14.01
N ASN A 8 15.29 0.71 13.03
CA ASN A 8 14.60 0.86 11.74
C ASN A 8 14.67 -0.43 10.90
N SER A 9 15.81 -1.11 10.88
CA SER A 9 15.98 -2.41 10.21
C SER A 9 15.12 -3.50 10.84
N SER A 10 15.04 -3.54 12.18
CA SER A 10 14.17 -4.48 12.88
C SER A 10 12.69 -4.25 12.51
N ARG A 11 12.26 -2.99 12.43
CA ARG A 11 10.90 -2.64 12.02
C ARG A 11 10.63 -2.96 10.56
N ASP A 12 11.58 -2.69 9.66
CA ASP A 12 11.49 -3.01 8.23
C ASP A 12 11.32 -4.52 8.00
N VAL A 13 12.12 -5.34 8.68
CA VAL A 13 12.03 -6.82 8.63
C VAL A 13 10.67 -7.32 9.13
N GLN A 14 10.15 -6.76 10.23
CA GLN A 14 8.83 -7.14 10.74
C GLN A 14 7.69 -6.75 9.77
N ILE A 15 7.81 -5.62 9.09
CA ILE A 15 6.84 -5.24 8.03
C ILE A 15 6.98 -6.16 6.83
N ALA A 16 8.20 -6.52 6.43
CA ALA A 16 8.43 -7.45 5.33
C ALA A 16 7.80 -8.81 5.60
N PHE A 17 7.90 -9.31 6.83
CA PHE A 17 7.23 -10.55 7.23
C PHE A 17 5.70 -10.45 7.09
N ALA A 18 5.09 -9.35 7.55
CA ALA A 18 3.65 -9.12 7.38
C ALA A 18 3.25 -9.01 5.90
N ASN A 19 4.05 -8.30 5.10
CA ASN A 19 3.83 -8.17 3.66
C ASN A 19 3.96 -9.51 2.94
N GLU A 20 4.96 -10.32 3.25
CA GLU A 20 5.12 -11.67 2.69
C GLU A 20 3.92 -12.55 3.02
N LEU A 21 3.46 -12.54 4.29
CA LEU A 21 2.23 -13.24 4.69
C LEU A 21 1.03 -12.78 3.87
N SER A 22 0.87 -11.48 3.62
CA SER A 22 -0.25 -10.97 2.82
C SER A 22 -0.23 -11.46 1.37
N LEU A 23 0.95 -11.67 0.78
CA LEU A 23 1.10 -12.22 -0.56
C LEU A 23 0.74 -13.71 -0.61
N ILE A 24 1.14 -14.46 0.42
CA ILE A 24 0.78 -15.87 0.58
C ILE A 24 -0.74 -16.00 0.79
N CYS A 25 -1.31 -15.19 1.68
CA CYS A 25 -2.74 -15.17 1.98
C CYS A 25 -3.58 -14.86 0.75
N ALA A 26 -3.16 -13.90 -0.08
CA ALA A 26 -3.84 -13.59 -1.33
C ALA A 26 -3.88 -14.77 -2.31
N LYS A 27 -2.82 -15.61 -2.35
CA LYS A 27 -2.79 -16.82 -3.18
C LYS A 27 -3.59 -17.97 -2.58
N ALA A 28 -3.64 -18.04 -1.26
CA ALA A 28 -4.31 -19.10 -0.51
C ALA A 28 -5.80 -18.81 -0.24
N ASP A 29 -6.30 -17.66 -0.68
CA ASP A 29 -7.66 -17.16 -0.38
C ASP A 29 -7.94 -17.08 1.13
N ILE A 30 -6.98 -16.52 1.89
CA ILE A 30 -7.05 -16.34 3.34
C ILE A 30 -7.11 -14.84 3.67
N ASN A 31 -7.93 -14.46 4.64
CA ASN A 31 -7.93 -13.10 5.17
C ASN A 31 -6.67 -12.86 6.03
N VAL A 32 -5.72 -12.08 5.51
CA VAL A 32 -4.46 -11.77 6.21
C VAL A 32 -4.68 -11.02 7.53
N TRP A 33 -5.68 -10.14 7.60
CA TRP A 33 -5.97 -9.34 8.78
C TRP A 33 -6.45 -10.21 9.93
N GLU A 34 -7.37 -11.14 9.64
CA GLU A 34 -7.84 -12.12 10.61
C GLU A 34 -6.73 -13.09 11.01
N LEU A 35 -5.93 -13.58 10.05
CA LEU A 35 -4.79 -14.45 10.33
C LEU A 35 -3.81 -13.79 11.32
N ILE A 36 -3.43 -12.54 11.05
CA ILE A 36 -2.52 -11.77 11.92
C ILE A 36 -3.16 -11.52 13.29
N HIS A 37 -4.45 -11.14 13.32
CA HIS A 37 -5.18 -10.94 14.57
C HIS A 37 -5.17 -12.21 15.44
N LEU A 38 -5.46 -13.37 14.85
CA LEU A 38 -5.46 -14.65 15.57
C LEU A 38 -4.06 -15.08 16.01
N ALA A 39 -3.05 -14.92 15.14
CA ALA A 39 -1.67 -15.25 15.48
C ALA A 39 -1.12 -14.40 16.64
N ASN A 40 -1.46 -13.11 16.67
CA ASN A 40 -1.07 -12.18 17.73
C ASN A 40 -1.77 -12.43 19.08
N LYS A 41 -2.72 -13.38 19.18
CA LYS A 41 -3.23 -13.84 20.49
C LYS A 41 -2.18 -14.61 21.29
N HIS A 42 -1.12 -15.12 20.65
CA HIS A 42 -0.03 -15.77 21.35
C HIS A 42 0.89 -14.71 22.03
N PRO A 43 1.24 -14.85 23.32
CA PRO A 43 1.85 -13.78 24.14
C PRO A 43 3.27 -13.35 23.72
N ARG A 44 3.90 -14.09 22.80
CA ARG A 44 5.25 -13.81 22.29
C ARG A 44 5.26 -13.46 20.80
N VAL A 45 4.09 -13.29 20.19
CA VAL A 45 3.94 -13.00 18.76
C VAL A 45 3.36 -11.61 18.62
N ASN A 46 4.02 -10.77 17.82
CA ASN A 46 3.58 -9.43 17.48
C ASN A 46 3.91 -9.13 16.02
N ILE A 47 3.09 -9.68 15.13
CA ILE A 47 3.16 -9.45 13.69
C ILE A 47 2.60 -8.06 13.40
N LEU A 48 3.37 -7.25 12.70
CA LEU A 48 2.94 -5.91 12.25
C LEU A 48 1.88 -6.03 11.16
N GLN A 49 1.25 -4.91 10.83
CA GLN A 49 0.25 -4.88 9.77
C GLN A 49 0.92 -4.80 8.39
N PRO A 50 0.42 -5.55 7.39
CA PRO A 50 0.84 -5.40 6.01
C PRO A 50 0.37 -4.05 5.46
N GLY A 51 0.97 -3.63 4.35
CA GLY A 51 0.63 -2.37 3.69
C GLY A 51 0.96 -2.39 2.20
N CYS A 52 0.95 -1.21 1.60
CA CYS A 52 1.35 -0.98 0.22
C CYS A 52 2.86 -1.05 -0.03
N GLY A 53 3.66 -1.28 1.00
CA GLY A 53 5.12 -1.16 0.97
C GLY A 53 5.62 -0.32 2.14
N VAL A 54 6.88 0.11 2.07
CA VAL A 54 7.54 0.91 3.12
C VAL A 54 8.18 2.14 2.49
N GLY A 55 7.78 3.31 2.97
CA GLY A 55 8.31 4.60 2.53
C GLY A 55 8.87 5.46 3.65
N GLY A 56 9.09 6.73 3.32
CA GLY A 56 9.70 7.72 4.21
C GLY A 56 11.22 7.54 4.37
N HIS A 57 11.87 8.53 4.97
CA HIS A 57 13.34 8.62 4.96
C HIS A 57 14.07 7.68 5.91
N CYS A 58 13.43 7.23 6.99
CA CYS A 58 14.13 6.38 7.97
C CYS A 58 14.08 4.91 7.55
N ILE A 59 12.88 4.31 7.53
CA ILE A 59 12.77 2.85 7.39
C ILE A 59 13.09 2.38 5.97
N ALA A 60 12.81 3.20 4.95
CA ALA A 60 13.11 2.82 3.57
C ALA A 60 14.59 2.98 3.19
N VAL A 61 15.38 3.73 3.98
CA VAL A 61 16.78 4.09 3.64
C VAL A 61 17.77 3.49 4.64
N ASP A 62 17.50 3.59 5.94
CA ASP A 62 18.42 3.18 7.01
C ASP A 62 18.93 1.72 6.87
N PRO A 63 18.10 0.74 6.49
CA PRO A 63 18.57 -0.64 6.27
C PRO A 63 19.68 -0.75 5.22
N TYR A 64 19.69 0.13 4.21
CA TYR A 64 20.68 0.07 3.14
C TYR A 64 22.10 0.37 3.63
N PHE A 65 22.28 1.19 4.66
CA PHE A 65 23.61 1.43 5.25
C PHE A 65 24.21 0.15 5.84
N ILE A 66 23.39 -0.68 6.51
CA ILE A 66 23.87 -1.97 7.04
C ILE A 66 24.18 -2.92 5.88
N THR A 67 23.31 -2.98 4.87
CA THR A 67 23.48 -3.94 3.76
C THR A 67 24.62 -3.59 2.81
N SER A 68 24.98 -2.31 2.68
CA SER A 68 26.10 -1.89 1.84
C SER A 68 27.44 -2.15 2.51
N GLU A 69 27.50 -2.01 3.84
CA GLU A 69 28.72 -2.25 4.62
C GLU A 69 28.94 -3.75 4.91
N PHE A 70 27.87 -4.50 5.16
CA PHE A 70 27.92 -5.94 5.53
C PHE A 70 27.02 -6.82 4.65
N PRO A 71 27.19 -6.82 3.31
CA PRO A 71 26.25 -7.46 2.38
C PRO A 71 26.12 -8.98 2.56
N MET A 72 27.18 -9.66 3.03
CA MET A 72 27.18 -11.11 3.20
C MET A 72 26.44 -11.54 4.47
N GLU A 73 26.51 -10.72 5.51
CA GLU A 73 25.90 -10.93 6.82
C GLU A 73 24.45 -10.45 6.87
N SER A 74 24.12 -9.36 6.15
CA SER A 74 22.83 -8.68 6.21
C SER A 74 21.71 -9.35 5.40
N GLN A 75 21.64 -10.68 5.39
CA GLN A 75 20.75 -11.44 4.50
C GLN A 75 19.26 -11.16 4.75
N ILE A 76 18.84 -11.16 6.02
CA ILE A 76 17.44 -10.89 6.40
C ILE A 76 17.07 -9.44 6.10
N ILE A 77 17.97 -8.49 6.39
CA ILE A 77 17.73 -7.06 6.18
C ILE A 77 17.62 -6.75 4.68
N GLY A 78 18.52 -7.30 3.86
CA GLY A 78 18.46 -7.15 2.41
C GLY A 78 17.19 -7.75 1.81
N LYS A 79 16.83 -8.97 2.23
CA LYS A 79 15.60 -9.63 1.75
C LYS A 79 14.34 -8.87 2.15
N ALA A 80 14.31 -8.29 3.36
CA ALA A 80 13.18 -7.48 3.81
C ALA A 80 12.94 -6.28 2.89
N ARG A 81 14.01 -5.59 2.45
CA ARG A 81 13.91 -4.49 1.47
C ARG A 81 13.37 -4.97 0.13
N GLU A 82 13.83 -6.11 -0.38
CA GLU A 82 13.30 -6.70 -1.62
C GLU A 82 11.80 -6.97 -1.52
N ILE A 83 11.35 -7.61 -0.42
CA ILE A 83 9.94 -7.92 -0.18
C ILE A 83 9.10 -6.64 -0.08
N ASN A 84 9.55 -5.66 0.69
CA ASN A 84 8.84 -4.39 0.88
C ASN A 84 8.75 -3.58 -0.41
N ASN A 85 9.80 -3.57 -1.23
CA ASN A 85 9.78 -2.92 -2.54
C ASN A 85 8.85 -3.66 -3.52
N TYR A 86 8.90 -5.01 -3.52
CA TYR A 86 8.03 -5.83 -4.36
C TYR A 86 6.56 -5.66 -4.00
N LYS A 87 6.22 -5.46 -2.72
CA LYS A 87 4.83 -5.26 -2.27
C LYS A 87 4.15 -4.10 -3.00
N SER A 88 4.85 -2.98 -3.19
CA SER A 88 4.32 -1.83 -3.95
C SER A 88 4.04 -2.20 -5.41
N PHE A 89 4.95 -2.93 -6.05
CA PHE A 89 4.74 -3.43 -7.40
C PHE A 89 3.53 -4.36 -7.47
N TRP A 90 3.43 -5.31 -6.54
CA TRP A 90 2.30 -6.23 -6.46
C TRP A 90 0.96 -5.51 -6.30
N CYS A 91 0.87 -4.49 -5.43
CA CYS A 91 -0.34 -3.67 -5.28
C CYS A 91 -0.76 -3.00 -6.58
N ALA A 92 0.19 -2.46 -7.36
CA ALA A 92 -0.10 -1.87 -8.66
C ALA A 92 -0.66 -2.91 -9.65
N GLU A 93 -0.07 -4.11 -9.69
CA GLU A 93 -0.54 -5.19 -10.55
C GLU A 93 -1.94 -5.68 -10.14
N GLN A 94 -2.24 -5.78 -8.85
CA GLN A 94 -3.60 -6.14 -8.39
C GLN A 94 -4.66 -5.12 -8.85
N ILE A 95 -4.33 -3.83 -8.85
CA ILE A 95 -5.23 -2.78 -9.37
C ILE A 95 -5.45 -2.96 -10.88
N LYS A 96 -4.39 -3.28 -11.64
CA LYS A 96 -4.49 -3.55 -13.08
C LYS A 96 -5.29 -4.81 -13.38
N THR A 97 -5.13 -5.87 -12.60
CA THR A 97 -5.94 -7.08 -12.69
C THR A 97 -7.41 -6.77 -12.43
N ALA A 98 -7.72 -6.04 -11.35
CA ALA A 98 -9.11 -5.64 -11.05
C ALA A 98 -9.71 -4.79 -12.18
N LYS A 99 -8.92 -3.89 -12.79
CA LYS A 99 -9.32 -3.11 -13.97
C LYS A 99 -9.68 -4.02 -15.15
N HIS A 100 -8.81 -4.97 -15.46
CA HIS A 100 -9.02 -5.90 -16.57
C HIS A 100 -10.24 -6.80 -16.34
N ASP A 101 -10.38 -7.36 -15.15
CA ASP A 101 -11.51 -8.22 -14.79
C ASP A 101 -12.84 -7.47 -14.83
N PHE A 102 -12.85 -6.21 -14.38
CA PHE A 102 -14.01 -5.34 -14.53
C PHE A 102 -14.38 -5.14 -16.00
N GLN A 103 -13.41 -4.86 -16.87
CA GLN A 103 -13.65 -4.67 -18.30
C GLN A 103 -14.24 -5.91 -18.96
N LEU A 104 -13.71 -7.10 -18.64
CA LEU A 104 -14.25 -8.36 -19.12
C LEU A 104 -15.69 -8.61 -18.65
N LYS A 105 -15.97 -8.31 -17.39
CA LYS A 105 -17.29 -8.55 -16.78
C LYS A 105 -18.36 -7.57 -17.28
N HIS A 106 -18.00 -6.30 -17.47
CA HIS A 106 -18.97 -5.22 -17.73
C HIS A 106 -18.95 -4.70 -19.17
N GLY A 107 -17.98 -5.11 -19.99
CA GLY A 107 -17.87 -4.66 -21.38
C GLY A 107 -17.51 -3.18 -21.55
N ARG A 108 -17.06 -2.51 -20.49
CA ARG A 108 -16.63 -1.10 -20.48
C ARG A 108 -15.44 -0.87 -19.57
N LYS A 109 -14.69 0.21 -19.83
CA LYS A 109 -13.62 0.68 -18.95
C LYS A 109 -14.17 1.18 -17.60
N PRO A 110 -13.54 0.85 -16.45
CA PRO A 110 -13.93 1.39 -15.16
C PRO A 110 -13.37 2.80 -14.94
N SER A 111 -14.00 3.55 -14.06
CA SER A 111 -13.38 4.66 -13.33
C SER A 111 -12.70 4.13 -12.05
N ILE A 112 -11.52 4.66 -11.70
CA ILE A 112 -10.67 4.13 -10.64
C ILE A 112 -10.26 5.23 -9.67
N ALA A 113 -10.59 5.06 -8.38
CA ALA A 113 -10.12 5.91 -7.30
C ALA A 113 -8.86 5.30 -6.64
N LEU A 114 -7.80 6.10 -6.55
CA LEU A 114 -6.54 5.76 -5.91
C LEU A 114 -6.42 6.62 -4.64
N MET A 115 -6.71 6.00 -3.50
CA MET A 115 -6.97 6.69 -2.23
C MET A 115 -5.70 6.76 -1.36
N GLY A 116 -5.07 7.94 -1.34
CA GLY A 116 -3.86 8.26 -0.58
C GLY A 116 -2.60 8.34 -1.46
N LEU A 117 -1.73 9.30 -1.16
CA LEU A 117 -0.41 9.47 -1.78
C LEU A 117 0.73 9.54 -0.78
N ALA A 118 0.49 9.97 0.46
CA ALA A 118 1.51 10.08 1.49
C ALA A 118 2.12 8.71 1.84
N PHE A 119 3.34 8.70 2.42
CA PHE A 119 3.94 7.41 2.82
C PHE A 119 3.37 6.86 4.14
N LYS A 120 2.63 7.70 4.90
CA LYS A 120 1.99 7.37 6.17
C LYS A 120 0.67 8.14 6.30
N PRO A 121 -0.31 7.65 7.07
CA PRO A 121 -1.54 8.38 7.33
C PRO A 121 -1.34 9.78 7.93
N ASN A 122 -2.20 10.70 7.48
CA ASN A 122 -2.45 12.04 8.04
C ASN A 122 -1.24 12.98 8.05
N ILE A 123 -0.41 12.88 7.00
CA ILE A 123 0.69 13.80 6.74
C ILE A 123 0.69 14.17 5.25
N ASP A 124 1.38 15.24 4.91
CA ASP A 124 1.51 15.77 3.54
C ASP A 124 2.79 15.32 2.82
N ASP A 125 3.65 14.54 3.47
CA ASP A 125 4.93 14.12 2.92
C ASP A 125 4.79 12.92 1.95
N LEU A 126 5.05 13.22 0.67
CA LEU A 126 4.97 12.25 -0.44
C LEU A 126 6.33 11.68 -0.85
N ARG A 127 7.42 12.08 -0.18
CA ARG A 127 8.78 11.62 -0.53
C ARG A 127 8.92 10.14 -0.21
N GLU A 128 9.57 9.41 -1.11
CA GLU A 128 9.75 7.95 -0.99
C GLU A 128 8.44 7.19 -0.71
N SER A 129 7.30 7.70 -1.20
CA SER A 129 6.00 7.09 -0.91
C SER A 129 5.72 5.87 -1.79
N PRO A 130 5.42 4.70 -1.21
CA PRO A 130 4.99 3.53 -1.97
C PRO A 130 3.64 3.76 -2.65
N ALA A 131 2.72 4.53 -2.03
CA ALA A 131 1.43 4.87 -2.62
C ALA A 131 1.62 5.71 -3.90
N LYS A 132 2.50 6.71 -3.86
CA LYS A 132 2.87 7.51 -5.04
C LYS A 132 3.45 6.63 -6.15
N TYR A 133 4.33 5.69 -5.82
CA TYR A 133 4.89 4.73 -6.78
C TYR A 133 3.79 3.87 -7.42
N ILE A 134 2.86 3.34 -6.62
CA ILE A 134 1.72 2.54 -7.11
C ILE A 134 0.89 3.34 -8.11
N VAL A 135 0.51 4.59 -7.76
CA VAL A 135 -0.24 5.47 -8.65
C VAL A 135 0.50 5.68 -9.97
N GLN A 136 1.80 5.99 -9.93
CA GLN A 136 2.61 6.14 -11.14
C GLN A 136 2.62 4.85 -11.99
N LYS A 137 2.72 3.68 -11.36
CA LYS A 137 2.75 2.39 -12.07
C LYS A 137 1.42 2.01 -12.68
N VAL A 138 0.31 2.33 -12.02
CA VAL A 138 -1.03 2.12 -12.57
C VAL A 138 -1.27 3.05 -13.76
N LEU A 139 -0.84 4.30 -13.66
CA LEU A 139 -1.03 5.31 -14.72
C LEU A 139 -0.13 5.10 -15.95
N GLN A 140 0.98 4.35 -15.83
CA GLN A 140 1.83 4.02 -16.98
C GLN A 140 1.09 3.22 -18.06
N ASP A 141 0.10 2.42 -17.66
CA ASP A 141 -0.75 1.61 -18.57
C ASP A 141 -2.17 2.19 -18.69
N ALA A 142 -2.33 3.47 -18.32
CA ALA A 142 -3.59 4.17 -18.48
C ALA A 142 -3.88 4.40 -19.96
N GLN A 143 -5.13 4.17 -20.35
CA GLN A 143 -5.67 4.54 -21.65
C GLN A 143 -6.72 5.64 -21.39
N ASP A 144 -7.96 5.41 -21.82
CA ASP A 144 -9.08 6.34 -21.66
C ASP A 144 -9.88 6.12 -20.36
N GLU A 145 -9.31 5.44 -19.37
CA GLU A 145 -9.96 5.30 -18.06
C GLU A 145 -9.92 6.61 -17.27
N ASN A 146 -10.95 6.84 -16.45
CA ASN A 146 -10.95 7.97 -15.53
C ASN A 146 -10.26 7.56 -14.22
N TYR A 147 -9.20 8.28 -13.86
CA TYR A 147 -8.51 8.09 -12.58
C TYR A 147 -8.78 9.27 -11.64
N TYR A 148 -9.20 8.96 -10.42
CA TYR A 148 -9.37 9.91 -9.33
C TYR A 148 -8.25 9.70 -8.32
N ILE A 149 -7.26 10.60 -8.32
CA ILE A 149 -6.12 10.54 -7.42
C ILE A 149 -6.45 11.38 -6.20
N VAL A 150 -6.39 10.77 -5.02
CA VAL A 150 -6.86 11.41 -3.78
C VAL A 150 -5.73 11.48 -2.77
N GLU A 151 -5.51 12.65 -2.20
CA GLU A 151 -4.68 12.86 -1.01
C GLU A 151 -5.29 14.01 -0.20
N PRO A 152 -5.97 13.73 0.92
CA PRO A 152 -6.65 14.76 1.72
C PRO A 152 -5.72 15.81 2.32
N ASN A 153 -4.44 15.47 2.52
CA ASN A 153 -3.49 16.31 3.24
C ASN A 153 -2.74 17.30 2.33
N ILE A 154 -3.04 17.33 1.02
CA ILE A 154 -2.50 18.30 0.08
C ILE A 154 -3.61 18.84 -0.83
N GLU A 155 -3.50 20.10 -1.24
CA GLU A 155 -4.45 20.69 -2.18
C GLU A 155 -3.98 20.56 -3.64
N ILE A 156 -2.67 20.63 -3.87
CA ILE A 156 -2.08 20.70 -5.22
C ILE A 156 -0.89 19.75 -5.30
N HIS A 157 -0.81 19.01 -6.42
CA HIS A 157 0.37 18.24 -6.79
C HIS A 157 0.81 18.61 -8.21
N GLN A 158 2.12 18.67 -8.45
CA GLN A 158 2.69 19.14 -9.73
C GLN A 158 2.34 18.24 -10.92
N VAL A 159 2.09 16.95 -10.67
CA VAL A 159 1.87 15.94 -11.72
C VAL A 159 0.44 15.39 -11.70
N PHE A 160 -0.22 15.39 -10.55
CA PHE A 160 -1.49 14.71 -10.35
C PHE A 160 -2.58 15.72 -10.09
N LYS A 161 -3.72 15.55 -10.76
CA LYS A 161 -4.93 16.27 -10.40
C LYS A 161 -5.51 15.64 -9.14
N ILE A 162 -5.42 16.35 -8.02
CA ILE A 162 -5.99 15.92 -6.75
C ILE A 162 -7.51 16.06 -6.82
N THR A 163 -8.20 14.99 -6.43
CA THR A 163 -9.66 14.89 -6.36
C THR A 163 -10.07 14.73 -4.90
N SER A 164 -11.20 15.30 -4.51
CA SER A 164 -11.73 15.06 -3.16
C SER A 164 -12.12 13.59 -3.01
N TYR A 165 -11.99 13.05 -1.80
CA TYR A 165 -12.30 11.65 -1.56
C TYR A 165 -13.79 11.36 -1.78
N GLN A 166 -14.69 12.31 -1.50
CA GLN A 166 -16.12 12.15 -1.73
C GLN A 166 -16.45 12.03 -3.22
N GLU A 167 -15.89 12.91 -4.06
CA GLU A 167 -16.09 12.84 -5.50
C GLU A 167 -15.54 11.53 -6.09
N ALA A 168 -14.34 11.13 -5.63
CA ALA A 168 -13.73 9.88 -6.06
C ALA A 168 -14.60 8.66 -5.71
N LEU A 169 -15.14 8.61 -4.49
CA LEU A 169 -16.00 7.52 -4.03
C LEU A 169 -17.37 7.50 -4.74
N GLU A 170 -17.93 8.66 -5.08
CA GLU A 170 -19.19 8.73 -5.82
C GLU A 170 -19.05 8.19 -7.25
N LYS A 171 -17.92 8.50 -7.90
CA LYS A 171 -17.74 8.28 -9.34
C LYS A 171 -16.98 7.01 -9.71
N ALA A 172 -16.21 6.44 -8.78
CA ALA A 172 -15.35 5.29 -9.08
C ALA A 172 -16.12 3.96 -9.11
N ASP A 173 -15.79 3.12 -10.08
CA ASP A 173 -16.17 1.71 -10.10
C ASP A 173 -15.22 0.85 -9.26
N ILE A 174 -13.93 1.22 -9.22
CA ILE A 174 -12.88 0.54 -8.46
C ILE A 174 -12.28 1.53 -7.47
N VAL A 175 -12.21 1.15 -6.19
CA VAL A 175 -11.61 1.97 -5.12
C VAL A 175 -10.43 1.21 -4.53
N ALA A 176 -9.23 1.78 -4.64
CA ALA A 176 -8.02 1.23 -4.04
C ALA A 176 -7.54 2.10 -2.88
N PHE A 177 -7.62 1.58 -1.65
CA PHE A 177 -7.06 2.23 -0.47
C PHE A 177 -5.56 1.95 -0.36
N LEU A 178 -4.77 3.01 -0.51
CA LEU A 178 -3.31 2.95 -0.47
C LEU A 178 -2.74 3.44 0.87
N VAL A 179 -3.42 4.38 1.52
CA VAL A 179 -3.01 4.96 2.80
C VAL A 179 -4.23 5.12 3.71
N ALA A 180 -4.14 4.65 4.95
CA ALA A 180 -5.26 4.66 5.89
C ALA A 180 -5.44 5.99 6.63
N HIS A 181 -5.73 7.06 5.88
CA HIS A 181 -6.06 8.38 6.44
C HIS A 181 -7.35 8.33 7.27
N GLN A 182 -7.49 9.25 8.23
CA GLN A 182 -8.67 9.31 9.11
C GLN A 182 -9.96 9.53 8.31
N GLU A 183 -9.90 10.37 7.27
CA GLU A 183 -10.99 10.70 6.36
C GLU A 183 -11.56 9.47 5.66
N PHE A 184 -10.78 8.41 5.53
CA PHE A 184 -11.20 7.19 4.82
C PHE A 184 -11.88 6.17 5.72
N LYS A 185 -11.80 6.30 7.05
CA LYS A 185 -12.28 5.27 7.98
C LYS A 185 -13.80 5.19 8.12
N GLU A 186 -14.51 6.26 7.79
CA GLU A 186 -15.96 6.38 7.96
C GLU A 186 -16.69 6.54 6.62
N VAL A 187 -16.01 6.21 5.52
CA VAL A 187 -16.59 6.36 4.18
C VAL A 187 -17.60 5.26 3.89
N SER A 188 -18.68 5.64 3.21
CA SER A 188 -19.67 4.68 2.71
C SER A 188 -19.26 4.21 1.32
N LEU A 189 -19.17 2.90 1.14
CA LEU A 189 -18.89 2.26 -0.14
C LEU A 189 -20.19 1.75 -0.76
N ASN A 190 -20.29 1.82 -2.08
CA ASN A 190 -21.41 1.26 -2.84
C ASN A 190 -21.18 -0.24 -3.08
N GLU A 191 -22.21 -1.07 -2.92
CA GLU A 191 -22.14 -2.53 -3.10
C GLU A 191 -21.63 -2.96 -4.49
N ASN A 192 -21.78 -2.10 -5.50
CA ASN A 192 -21.32 -2.39 -6.86
C ASN A 192 -19.84 -2.05 -7.09
N GLN A 193 -19.16 -1.42 -6.13
CA GLN A 193 -17.75 -1.06 -6.27
C GLN A 193 -16.84 -2.25 -6.01
N VAL A 194 -15.79 -2.39 -6.82
CA VAL A 194 -14.68 -3.30 -6.53
C VAL A 194 -13.74 -2.58 -5.59
N VAL A 195 -13.49 -3.17 -4.41
CA VAL A 195 -12.69 -2.51 -3.37
C VAL A 195 -11.41 -3.30 -3.12
N LEU A 196 -10.29 -2.59 -3.17
CA LEU A 196 -8.96 -3.10 -2.88
C LEU A 196 -8.41 -2.36 -1.65
N ASP A 197 -8.46 -3.01 -0.49
CA ASP A 197 -7.94 -2.43 0.76
C ASP A 197 -6.56 -3.00 1.10
N PHE A 198 -5.51 -2.26 0.70
CA PHE A 198 -4.13 -2.68 0.93
C PHE A 198 -3.56 -2.19 2.27
N CYS A 199 -4.25 -1.30 2.98
CA CYS A 199 -3.76 -0.64 4.19
C CYS A 199 -4.67 -0.78 5.41
N GLY A 200 -5.75 -1.56 5.29
CA GLY A 200 -6.62 -1.95 6.39
C GLY A 200 -7.60 -0.86 6.81
N VAL A 201 -8.05 -0.02 5.88
CA VAL A 201 -9.06 1.02 6.15
C VAL A 201 -10.38 0.40 6.64
N LEU A 202 -10.75 -0.77 6.12
CA LEU A 202 -12.05 -1.41 6.37
C LEU A 202 -12.04 -2.41 7.52
N ASN A 203 -10.87 -2.72 8.11
CA ASN A 203 -10.72 -3.76 9.13
C ASN A 203 -10.69 -3.19 10.56
N ASN A 204 -11.65 -2.30 10.90
CA ASN A 204 -11.85 -1.83 12.27
C ASN A 204 -12.63 -2.85 13.11
#